data_AF-A0A7V9Q5H7-F1
#
_entry.id   AF-A0A7V9Q5H7-F1
#
_cell.length_a   1.000
_cell.length_b   1.000
_cell.length_c   1.000
_cell.angle_alpha   90.00
_cell.angle_beta   90.00
_cell.angle_gamma   90.00
#
_symmetry.space_group_name_H-M   'P 1'
#
loop_
_entity.id
_entity.type
_entity.pdbx_description
1 polymer ?
#
loop_
_entity_poly.entity_id
_entity_poly.type
_entity_poly.pdbx_seq_one_letter_code
_entity_poly.pdbx_strand_id
1 'polypeptide(L)' 'MNAQNCSCAKFGRLEGASVSAYVAAFLEELESASPSPSGSKRYRCRACGREWEKRAPEVKAAGTRPSLVRLD' A
#
# COMPACT_ATOMS: atom_id res chain seq x y z
N MET A 1 -0.44 19.10 7.80
CA MET A 1 -0.41 17.67 8.17
C MET A 1 1.02 17.31 8.57
N ASN A 2 1.24 16.86 9.82
CA ASN A 2 2.61 16.63 10.32
C ASN A 2 3.04 15.18 10.04
N ALA A 3 3.72 14.96 8.93
CA ALA A 3 4.05 13.63 8.42
C ALA A 3 5.03 12.84 9.30
N GLN A 4 5.66 13.48 10.30
CA GLN A 4 6.61 12.86 11.21
C GLN A 4 5.95 12.02 12.31
N ASN A 5 4.68 12.29 12.65
CA ASN A 5 3.97 11.58 13.73
C ASN A 5 3.01 10.49 13.23
N CYS A 6 3.01 10.19 11.94
CA CYS A 6 2.17 9.13 11.38
C CYS A 6 2.69 7.76 11.78
N SER A 7 1.81 6.85 12.22
CA SER A 7 2.17 5.44 12.43
C SER A 7 2.83 4.84 11.20
N CYS A 8 2.36 5.24 10.01
CA CYS A 8 2.90 4.86 8.70
C CYS A 8 4.36 5.32 8.44
N ALA A 9 4.88 6.28 9.20
CA ALA A 9 6.27 6.72 9.08
C ALA A 9 7.24 5.67 9.67
N LYS A 10 6.78 4.86 10.63
CA LYS A 10 7.60 3.90 11.36
C LYS A 10 7.93 2.62 10.59
N PHE A 11 7.22 2.32 9.52
CA PHE A 11 7.44 1.14 8.69
C PHE A 11 7.49 1.51 7.20
N GLY A 12 8.35 0.81 6.44
CA GLY A 12 8.52 1.02 5.00
C GLY A 12 7.83 -0.05 4.12
N ARG A 13 7.45 -1.19 4.72
CA ARG A 13 6.81 -2.31 4.04
C ARG A 13 5.88 -3.04 5.02
N LEU A 14 4.72 -3.47 4.52
CA LEU A 14 3.80 -4.39 5.19
C LEU A 14 3.56 -5.59 4.27
N GLU A 15 3.50 -6.80 4.83
CA GLU A 15 3.24 -8.02 4.06
C GLU A 15 2.22 -8.90 4.77
N GLY A 16 1.44 -9.65 3.99
CA GLY A 16 0.51 -10.64 4.51
C GLY A 16 -0.92 -10.13 4.69
N ALA A 17 -1.70 -10.85 5.51
CA ALA A 17 -3.16 -10.66 5.59
C ALA A 17 -3.56 -9.25 6.11
N SER A 18 -2.73 -8.65 6.96
CA SER A 18 -2.98 -7.34 7.56
C SER A 18 -2.90 -6.18 6.55
N VAL A 19 -2.29 -6.39 5.38
CA VAL A 19 -2.20 -5.35 4.33
C VAL A 19 -3.57 -4.89 3.89
N SER A 20 -4.49 -5.82 3.64
CA SER A 20 -5.84 -5.48 3.18
C SER A 20 -6.62 -4.67 4.21
N ALA A 21 -6.52 -5.04 5.50
CA ALA A 21 -7.16 -4.30 6.59
C ALA A 21 -6.54 -2.90 6.78
N TYR A 22 -5.21 -2.79 6.70
CA TYR A 22 -4.51 -1.52 6.83
C TYR A 22 -4.86 -0.55 5.70
N VAL A 23 -4.89 -1.05 4.46
CA VAL A 23 -5.32 -0.29 3.28
C VAL A 23 -6.73 0.25 3.49
N ALA A 24 -7.68 -0.61 3.87
CA ALA A 24 -9.08 -0.22 4.06
C ALA A 24 -9.28 0.81 5.19
N ALA A 25 -8.49 0.71 6.27
CA ALA A 25 -8.64 1.57 7.44
C ALA A 25 -7.96 2.94 7.29
N PHE A 26 -6.75 2.98 6.71
CA PHE A 26 -5.88 4.17 6.79
C PHE A 26 -5.50 4.77 5.45
N LEU A 27 -5.69 4.03 4.35
CA LEU A 27 -5.27 4.46 3.03
C LEU A 27 -6.47 4.74 2.13
N GLU A 28 -6.25 5.61 1.17
CA GLU A 28 -7.18 5.95 0.10
C GLU A 28 -6.58 5.46 -1.21
N GLU A 29 -7.35 4.74 -2.03
CA GLU A 29 -6.89 4.29 -3.34
C GLU A 29 -6.74 5.51 -4.25
N LEU A 30 -5.53 5.70 -4.79
CA LEU A 30 -5.29 6.68 -5.83
C LEU A 30 -5.64 5.99 -7.15
N GLU A 31 -6.75 6.39 -7.75
CA GLU A 31 -7.19 5.90 -9.05
C GLU A 31 -6.03 6.09 -10.03
N SER A 32 -5.41 4.98 -10.41
CA SER A 32 -4.28 5.00 -11.32
C SER A 32 -4.85 5.30 -12.69
N ALA A 33 -4.66 6.53 -13.17
CA ALA A 33 -5.10 7.00 -14.49
C ALA A 33 -4.58 6.15 -15.67
N SER A 34 -3.67 5.21 -15.41
CA SER A 34 -3.21 4.22 -16.38
C SER A 34 -3.37 2.81 -15.80
N PRO A 35 -4.04 1.87 -16.51
CA PRO A 35 -4.04 0.46 -16.15
C PRO A 35 -2.60 -0.05 -16.25
N SER A 36 -1.88 -0.07 -15.13
CA SER A 36 -0.53 -0.60 -15.10
C SER A 36 -0.62 -2.12 -15.34
N PRO A 37 0.07 -2.67 -16.36
CA PRO A 37 -0.02 -4.09 -16.71
C PRO A 37 0.46 -5.03 -15.59
N SER A 38 1.11 -4.50 -14.55
CA SER A 38 1.56 -5.24 -13.36
C SER A 38 0.52 -5.43 -12.25
N GLY A 39 -0.69 -4.86 -12.34
CA GLY A 39 -1.68 -5.00 -11.27
C GLY A 39 -1.31 -4.33 -9.95
N SER A 40 -0.34 -3.42 -9.96
CA SER A 40 0.03 -2.60 -8.82
C SER A 40 -1.03 -1.52 -8.59
N LYS A 41 -1.58 -1.44 -7.37
CA LYS A 41 -2.53 -0.39 -6.97
C LYS A 41 -1.81 0.65 -6.12
N ARG A 42 -1.97 1.94 -6.42
CA ARG A 42 -1.43 3.04 -5.61
C ARG A 42 -2.43 3.51 -4.57
N TYR A 43 -1.91 3.91 -3.42
CA TYR A 43 -2.70 4.37 -2.29
C TYR A 43 -2.01 5.55 -1.62
N ARG A 44 -2.79 6.40 -0.97
CA ARG A 44 -2.34 7.54 -0.19
C ARG A 44 -2.80 7.42 1.24
N CYS A 45 -1.90 7.67 2.20
CA CYS A 45 -2.28 7.70 3.60
C CYS A 45 -3.14 8.92 3.91
N ARG A 46 -4.32 8.70 4.48
CA ARG A 46 -5.26 9.77 4.85
C ARG A 46 -4.73 10.69 5.95
N ALA A 47 -3.85 10.17 6.82
CA ALA A 47 -3.32 10.92 7.96
C ALA A 47 -2.16 11.85 7.60
N CYS A 48 -1.22 11.40 6.76
CA CYS A 48 0.01 12.14 6.45
C CYS A 48 0.23 12.44 4.98
N GLY A 49 -0.57 11.85 4.08
CA GLY A 49 -0.46 12.03 2.64
C GLY A 49 0.61 11.18 1.95
N ARG A 50 1.36 10.31 2.66
CA ARG A 50 2.39 9.45 2.04
C ARG A 50 1.80 8.43 1.08
N GLU A 51 2.52 8.17 0.00
CA GLU A 51 2.11 7.22 -1.04
C GLU A 51 2.62 5.80 -0.77
N TRP A 52 1.79 4.84 -1.14
CA TRP A 52 1.99 3.42 -0.95
C TRP A 52 1.61 2.68 -2.23
N GLU A 53 2.36 1.64 -2.54
CA GLU A 53 2.09 0.73 -3.65
C GLU A 53 1.74 -0.64 -3.10
N LYS A 54 0.53 -1.12 -3.39
CA LYS A 54 0.17 -2.52 -3.18
C LYS A 54 0.60 -3.29 -4.40
N ARG A 55 1.58 -4.16 -4.20
CA ARG A 55 1.98 -5.14 -5.20
C ARG A 55 1.04 -6.33 -5.08
N ALA A 56 0.43 -6.69 -6.21
CA ALA A 56 -0.30 -7.94 -6.30
C ALA A 56 0.68 -9.10 -6.07
N PRO A 57 0.24 -10.20 -5.44
CA PRO A 57 1.06 -11.39 -5.35
C PRO A 57 1.33 -11.87 -6.78
N GLU A 58 2.60 -11.94 -7.15
CA GLU A 58 3.00 -12.59 -8.39
C GLU A 58 2.42 -14.01 -8.36
N VAL A 59 1.64 -14.37 -9.37
CA VAL A 59 0.96 -15.66 -9.48
C VAL A 59 1.98 -16.75 -9.80
N LYS A 60 2.93 -16.99 -8.88
CA LYS A 60 3.87 -18.12 -8.90
C LYS A 60 4.20 -18.48 -7.44
N ALA A 61 3.70 -19.64 -7.02
CA ALA A 61 3.97 -20.32 -5.73
C ALA A 61 3.11 -19.91 -4.50
N ALA A 62 2.09 -20.73 -4.25
CA ALA A 62 1.65 -21.25 -2.94
C ALA A 62 1.27 -20.30 -1.77
N GLY A 63 1.13 -18.99 -1.98
CA GLY A 63 0.61 -18.11 -0.93
C GLY A 63 0.33 -16.71 -1.42
N THR A 64 -0.94 -16.41 -1.67
CA THR A 64 -1.45 -15.10 -2.12
C THR A 64 -1.29 -14.06 -1.00
N ARG A 65 -0.07 -13.64 -0.70
CA ARG A 65 0.21 -12.61 0.30
C ARG A 65 0.40 -11.26 -0.41
N PRO A 66 -0.53 -10.31 -0.26
CA PRO A 66 -0.31 -8.96 -0.74
C PRO A 66 0.82 -8.30 0.04
N SER A 67 1.57 -7.44 -0.64
CA SER A 67 2.63 -6.63 -0.04
C SER A 67 2.38 -5.17 -0.35
N LEU A 68 2.56 -4.32 0.66
CA LEU A 68 2.39 -2.88 0.57
C LEU A 68 3.73 -2.22 0.84
N VAL A 69 4.23 -1.45 -0.12
CA VAL A 69 5.55 -0.80 -0.06
C VAL A 69 5.35 0.71 -0.08
N ARG A 70 6.06 1.43 0.79
CA ARG A 70 6.04 2.90 0.80
C ARG A 70 6.84 3.44 -0.38
N LEU A 71 6.28 4.42 -1.08
CA LEU A 71 6.92 5.01 -2.26
C LEU A 71 7.81 6.23 -1.97
N ASP A 72 7.71 6.79 -0.75
CA ASP A 72 8.40 7.97 -0.17
C ASP A 72 8.75 9.12 -1.14
#